data_AF-A0AAN7AMA3-F1
#
_entry.id   AF-A0AAN7AMA3-F1
#
_cell.length_a   1.000
_cell.length_b   1.000
_cell.length_c   1.000
_cell.angle_alpha   90.00
_cell.angle_beta   90.00
_cell.angle_gamma   90.00
#
_symmetry.space_group_name_H-M   'P 1'
#
loop_
_entity.id
_entity.type
_entity.pdbx_description
1 polymer ?
#
loop_
_entity_poly.entity_id
_entity_poly.type
_entity_poly.pdbx_seq_one_letter_code
_entity_poly.pdbx_strand_id
1 'polypeptide(L)'
;MQNFYTESITWDLIFNLNSDITLYVRHRGAAFRIYYRAHILAASPSALKQHHESYRILYKDDPDGECREMSDRLRKPFEDLMTQIAPTPSTGSTGYLHSHLYPPWFILEARVAKSGYMQPYFDGALSRQEFGRPGESINNVSLRPHLSPLLNSALNKYSSRQVQVLAQTSRLVPSKVLVDGTIYFFKPWNAGRDGYYELQSYRKILADTEASPPLLAGARICRLHGLVIDNDDDVLQHYPLDSDEENYSGTRLVGLLLTYIENRGTLEDLAPWSDCTNEDRLRWSKQIHHSVECLHGAGVAWGDAKPDNVLVDMEGDAWLIDFGGSYTPGWVDEDKQETVEGDRQGVQRIDDWLTRWSRRPVTRIKRSGEEGGEGGV
;
A
#
# COMPACT_ATOMS: atom_id res chain seq x y z
N MET A 1 -3.69 17.03 13.34
CA MET A 1 -2.25 16.98 13.00
C MET A 1 -2.13 17.08 11.50
N GLN A 2 -1.15 17.82 10.99
CA GLN A 2 -0.85 17.84 9.55
C GLN A 2 -0.18 16.50 9.21
N ASN A 3 -0.84 15.66 8.41
CA ASN A 3 -0.30 14.34 8.08
C ASN A 3 0.73 14.51 6.96
N PHE A 4 1.99 14.33 7.30
CA PHE A 4 3.09 14.11 6.35
C PHE A 4 3.39 12.62 6.30
N TYR A 5 3.72 12.11 5.12
CA TYR A 5 4.12 10.72 4.96
C TYR A 5 5.42 10.65 4.16
N THR A 6 6.48 10.13 4.75
CA THR A 6 7.72 9.81 4.02
C THR A 6 7.51 8.48 3.29
N GLU A 7 7.45 8.51 1.96
CA GLU A 7 7.29 7.33 1.11
C GLU A 7 8.56 6.48 1.12
N SER A 8 9.71 7.12 0.97
CA SER A 8 11.01 6.46 0.97
C SER A 8 12.15 7.45 1.22
N ILE A 9 13.32 6.89 1.54
CA ILE A 9 14.59 7.60 1.60
C ILE A 9 15.57 6.79 0.76
N THR A 10 16.33 7.46 -0.09
CA THR A 10 17.31 6.81 -0.97
C THR A 10 18.69 7.44 -0.79
N TRP A 11 19.70 6.59 -0.90
CA TRP A 11 21.12 6.92 -0.91
C TRP A 11 21.86 5.93 -1.83
N ASP A 12 23.15 6.17 -2.07
CA ASP A 12 23.95 5.29 -2.93
C ASP A 12 24.13 3.88 -2.35
N LEU A 13 24.10 2.87 -3.22
CA LEU A 13 24.28 1.46 -2.86
C LEU A 13 25.65 1.15 -2.25
N ILE A 14 26.66 1.94 -2.59
CA ILE A 14 28.02 1.81 -2.06
C ILE A 14 28.21 2.91 -1.03
N PHE A 15 28.62 2.54 0.18
CA PHE A 15 28.89 3.51 1.24
C PHE A 15 29.85 4.61 0.77
N ASN A 16 29.33 5.83 0.69
CA ASN A 16 30.10 7.01 0.38
C ASN A 16 29.51 8.20 1.11
N LEU A 17 30.28 8.78 2.03
CA LEU A 17 29.84 9.91 2.85
C LEU A 17 29.51 11.17 2.03
N ASN A 18 30.04 11.25 0.81
CA ASN A 18 29.77 12.35 -0.12
C ASN A 18 28.55 12.09 -1.01
N SER A 19 27.82 10.99 -0.81
CA SER A 19 26.59 10.69 -1.52
C SER A 19 25.44 11.53 -1.01
N ASP A 20 24.50 11.85 -1.89
CA ASP A 20 23.33 12.63 -1.54
C ASP A 20 22.30 11.77 -0.77
N ILE A 21 21.60 12.38 0.18
CA ILE A 21 20.40 11.79 0.79
C ILE A 21 19.18 12.42 0.12
N THR A 22 18.26 11.59 -0.38
CA THR A 22 17.01 12.05 -0.99
C THR A 22 15.81 11.49 -0.24
N LEU A 23 14.87 12.34 0.15
CA LEU A 23 13.60 11.94 0.76
C LEU A 23 12.44 12.18 -0.20
N TYR A 24 11.48 11.26 -0.20
CA TYR A 24 10.21 11.38 -0.93
C TYR A 24 9.07 11.51 0.08
N VAL A 25 8.32 12.60 0.01
CA VAL A 25 7.30 12.93 1.01
C VAL A 25 5.98 13.30 0.33
N ARG A 26 4.86 12.83 0.89
CA ARG A 26 3.50 13.21 0.48
C ARG A 26 2.88 14.14 1.51
N HIS A 27 2.25 15.20 1.02
CA HIS A 27 1.46 16.11 1.85
C HIS A 27 0.39 16.85 1.02
N ARG A 28 -0.85 16.89 1.51
CA ARG A 28 -1.97 17.66 0.90
C ARG A 28 -2.16 17.43 -0.62
N GLY A 29 -2.00 16.20 -1.07
CA GLY A 29 -2.16 15.85 -2.49
C GLY A 29 -0.99 16.27 -3.38
N ALA A 30 0.13 16.72 -2.80
CA ALA A 30 1.39 16.97 -3.48
C ALA A 30 2.47 15.97 -3.06
N ALA A 31 3.45 15.82 -3.94
CA ALA A 31 4.66 15.05 -3.72
C ALA A 31 5.88 15.98 -3.62
N PHE A 32 6.82 15.64 -2.75
CA PHE A 32 7.99 16.44 -2.45
C PHE A 32 9.23 15.57 -2.54
N ARG A 33 10.24 16.08 -3.23
CA ARG A 33 11.59 15.49 -3.27
C ARG A 33 12.54 16.41 -2.54
N ILE A 34 13.12 15.93 -1.45
CA ILE A 34 13.99 16.73 -0.59
C ILE A 34 15.42 16.23 -0.76
N TYR A 35 16.29 17.11 -1.27
CA TYR A 35 17.71 16.82 -1.45
C TYR A 35 18.55 17.36 -0.31
N TYR A 36 19.38 16.49 0.25
CA TYR A 36 20.53 16.84 1.06
C TYR A 36 21.78 16.52 0.25
N ARG A 37 22.30 17.52 -0.47
CA ARG A 37 23.45 17.33 -1.36
C ARG A 37 24.76 17.55 -0.62
N ALA A 38 25.60 16.53 -0.53
CA ALA A 38 26.82 16.60 0.28
C ALA A 38 27.74 17.75 -0.18
N HIS A 39 27.90 17.92 -1.49
CA HIS A 39 28.76 18.97 -2.06
C HIS A 39 28.23 20.39 -1.81
N ILE A 40 26.91 20.60 -1.71
CA ILE A 40 26.32 21.89 -1.35
C ILE A 40 26.50 22.16 0.14
N LEU A 41 26.31 21.14 0.98
CA LEU A 41 26.44 21.23 2.43
C LEU A 41 27.90 21.39 2.89
N ALA A 42 28.87 21.03 2.04
CA ALA A 42 30.31 21.23 2.28
C ALA A 42 30.70 22.71 2.47
N ALA A 43 29.84 23.66 2.10
CA ALA A 43 30.02 25.09 2.40
C ALA A 43 30.04 25.41 3.91
N SER A 44 29.54 24.52 4.77
CA SER A 44 29.64 24.63 6.24
C SER A 44 30.16 23.32 6.84
N PRO A 45 31.32 23.32 7.53
CA PRO A 45 31.84 22.11 8.18
C PRO A 45 30.85 21.47 9.17
N SER A 46 30.02 22.29 9.83
CA SER A 46 28.98 21.79 10.73
C SER A 46 27.84 21.10 9.96
N ALA A 47 27.36 21.70 8.87
CA ALA A 47 26.30 21.12 8.03
C ALA A 47 26.76 19.80 7.39
N LEU A 48 27.97 19.77 6.84
CA LEU A 48 28.55 18.55 6.27
C LEU A 48 28.72 17.44 7.32
N LYS A 49 29.12 17.79 8.55
CA LYS A 49 29.20 16.83 9.64
C LYS A 49 27.84 16.23 9.99
N GLN A 50 26.79 17.06 10.07
CA GLN A 50 25.42 16.60 10.33
C GLN A 50 24.89 15.70 9.20
N HIS A 51 25.20 16.04 7.95
CA HIS A 51 24.91 15.21 6.79
C HIS A 51 25.56 13.82 6.92
N HIS A 52 26.87 13.77 7.18
CA HIS A 52 27.60 12.50 7.35
C HIS A 52 27.07 11.65 8.51
N GLU A 53 26.62 12.28 9.60
CA GLU A 53 26.01 11.57 10.72
C GLU A 53 24.68 10.94 10.30
N SER A 54 23.82 11.72 9.64
CA SER A 54 22.53 11.24 9.12
C SER A 54 22.72 10.10 8.11
N TYR A 55 23.67 10.24 7.18
CA TYR A 55 24.00 9.22 6.19
C TYR A 55 24.47 7.91 6.85
N ARG A 56 25.32 7.99 7.89
CA ARG A 56 25.79 6.80 8.61
C ARG A 56 24.67 6.06 9.32
N ILE A 57 23.68 6.78 9.85
CA ILE A 57 22.52 6.18 10.51
C ILE A 57 21.66 5.48 9.46
N LEU A 58 21.35 6.16 8.35
CA LEU A 58 20.55 5.59 7.25
C LEU A 58 21.21 4.37 6.60
N TYR A 59 22.54 4.35 6.49
CA TYR A 59 23.27 3.25 5.85
C TYR A 59 23.41 2.01 6.74
N LYS A 60 23.35 2.13 8.06
CA LYS A 60 23.41 0.96 8.94
C LYS A 60 22.13 0.14 8.77
N ASP A 61 22.25 -1.18 8.71
CA ASP A 61 21.11 -2.08 8.94
C ASP A 61 20.43 -1.63 10.24
N ASP A 62 19.12 -1.40 10.19
CA ASP A 62 18.33 -0.73 11.25
C ASP A 62 17.54 -1.73 12.10
N PRO A 63 18.16 -2.43 13.07
CA PRO A 63 17.45 -3.29 14.01
C PRO A 63 16.71 -2.49 15.09
N ASP A 64 17.07 -1.22 15.34
CA ASP A 64 16.65 -0.44 16.52
C ASP A 64 15.63 0.68 16.21
N GLY A 65 15.29 0.91 14.94
CA GLY A 65 14.31 1.92 14.50
C GLY A 65 14.88 3.33 14.31
N GLU A 66 16.21 3.49 14.29
CA GLU A 66 16.91 4.76 14.14
C GLU A 66 16.65 5.42 12.77
N CYS A 67 16.39 4.64 11.71
CA CYS A 67 16.10 5.20 10.39
C CYS A 67 14.77 5.95 10.35
N ARG A 68 13.77 5.52 11.12
CA ARG A 68 12.47 6.22 11.19
C ARG A 68 12.60 7.56 11.90
N GLU A 69 13.30 7.59 13.02
CA GLU A 69 13.57 8.84 13.72
C GLU A 69 14.41 9.79 12.84
N MET A 70 15.39 9.25 12.10
CA MET A 70 16.18 10.04 11.17
C MET A 70 15.35 10.61 10.03
N SER A 71 14.42 9.84 9.47
CA SER A 71 13.45 10.30 8.47
C SER A 71 12.67 11.51 8.96
N ASP A 72 12.13 11.45 10.18
CA ASP A 72 11.38 12.55 10.78
C ASP A 72 12.29 13.77 11.03
N ARG A 73 13.52 13.56 11.50
CA ARG A 73 14.51 14.63 11.72
C ARG A 73 14.87 15.36 10.43
N LEU A 74 15.07 14.64 9.33
CA LEU A 74 15.40 15.21 8.02
C LEU A 74 14.19 15.87 7.34
N ARG A 75 12.98 15.37 7.58
CA ARG A 75 11.74 15.92 7.00
C ARG A 75 11.29 17.19 7.72
N LYS A 76 11.39 17.23 9.04
CA LYS A 76 10.82 18.28 9.90
C LYS A 76 11.17 19.72 9.49
N PRO A 77 12.42 20.07 9.12
CA PRO A 77 12.77 21.43 8.71
C PRO A 77 12.01 21.93 7.48
N PHE A 78 11.45 21.03 6.66
CA PHE A 78 10.75 21.37 5.42
C PHE A 78 9.23 21.44 5.57
N GLU A 79 8.65 21.06 6.71
CA GLU A 79 7.19 20.93 6.89
C GLU A 79 6.43 22.23 6.64
N ASP A 80 6.93 23.36 7.16
CA ASP A 80 6.30 24.67 6.97
C ASP A 80 6.31 25.10 5.50
N LEU A 81 7.46 24.91 4.83
CA LEU A 81 7.61 25.22 3.41
C LEU A 81 6.71 24.33 2.54
N MET A 82 6.69 23.02 2.80
CA MET A 82 5.80 22.07 2.13
C MET A 82 4.33 22.47 2.30
N THR A 83 3.94 22.87 3.51
CA THR A 83 2.56 23.30 3.81
C THR A 83 2.18 24.57 3.04
N GLN A 84 3.14 25.49 2.86
CA GLN A 84 2.95 26.76 2.16
C GLN A 84 2.79 26.57 0.66
N ILE A 85 3.57 25.67 0.05
CA ILE A 85 3.57 25.47 -1.41
C ILE A 85 2.60 24.38 -1.87
N ALA A 86 2.20 23.47 -0.99
CA ALA A 86 1.22 22.43 -1.33
C ALA A 86 -0.09 23.06 -1.83
N PRO A 87 -0.78 22.45 -2.80
CA PRO A 87 -2.09 22.89 -3.24
C PRO A 87 -3.03 23.04 -2.04
N THR A 88 -3.77 24.15 -2.00
CA THR A 88 -4.89 24.25 -1.06
C THR A 88 -5.90 23.17 -1.45
N PRO A 89 -6.46 22.39 -0.51
CA PRO A 89 -7.48 21.41 -0.84
C PRO A 89 -8.70 22.13 -1.40
N SER A 90 -8.77 22.31 -2.72
CA SER A 90 -9.99 22.76 -3.37
C SER A 90 -10.99 21.63 -3.25
N THR A 91 -12.17 21.93 -2.73
CA THR A 91 -13.25 21.02 -2.32
C THR A 91 -13.85 20.10 -3.40
N GLY A 92 -13.22 19.97 -4.59
CA GLY A 92 -13.74 19.15 -5.70
C GLY A 92 -12.74 18.23 -6.41
N SER A 93 -11.49 18.66 -6.66
CA SER A 93 -10.56 17.91 -7.54
C SER A 93 -9.57 16.99 -6.79
N THR A 94 -9.22 17.32 -5.54
CA THR A 94 -8.30 16.50 -4.73
C THR A 94 -8.95 15.22 -4.19
N GLY A 95 -10.26 15.05 -4.40
CA GLY A 95 -11.03 13.90 -3.95
C GLY A 95 -11.10 12.75 -4.96
N TYR A 96 -10.36 12.79 -6.06
CA TYR A 96 -10.34 11.73 -7.07
C TYR A 96 -9.01 11.00 -7.11
N LEU A 97 -9.05 9.72 -7.49
CA LEU A 97 -7.88 8.84 -7.55
C LEU A 97 -6.81 9.40 -8.47
N HIS A 98 -7.20 10.05 -9.57
CA HIS A 98 -6.29 10.71 -10.49
C HIS A 98 -5.32 11.67 -9.80
N SER A 99 -5.82 12.53 -8.90
CA SER A 99 -5.00 13.50 -8.18
C SER A 99 -4.01 12.87 -7.20
N HIS A 100 -4.31 11.65 -6.73
CA HIS A 100 -3.39 10.87 -5.91
C HIS A 100 -2.29 10.20 -6.75
N LEU A 101 -2.65 9.63 -7.90
CA LEU A 101 -1.72 8.93 -8.80
C LEU A 101 -0.78 9.89 -9.53
N TYR A 102 -1.26 11.09 -9.86
CA TYR A 102 -0.54 12.10 -10.63
C TYR A 102 -0.44 13.44 -9.86
N PRO A 103 0.23 13.45 -8.70
CA PRO A 103 0.34 14.67 -7.90
C PRO A 103 1.34 15.66 -8.52
N PRO A 104 1.18 16.98 -8.30
CA PRO A 104 2.26 17.91 -8.59
C PRO A 104 3.48 17.59 -7.73
N TRP A 105 4.66 17.75 -8.32
CA TRP A 105 5.95 17.49 -7.66
C TRP A 105 6.66 18.80 -7.36
N PHE A 106 7.25 18.89 -6.17
CA PHE A 106 8.04 20.03 -5.74
C PHE A 106 9.42 19.56 -5.29
N ILE A 107 10.46 20.19 -5.82
CA ILE A 107 11.86 19.91 -5.46
C ILE A 107 12.28 20.90 -4.38
N LEU A 108 12.77 20.35 -3.28
CA LEU A 108 13.29 21.08 -2.13
C LEU A 108 14.74 20.69 -1.90
N GLU A 109 15.55 21.63 -1.43
CA GLU A 109 16.96 21.39 -1.14
C GLU A 109 17.35 21.94 0.23
N ALA A 110 18.21 21.22 0.95
CA ALA A 110 18.89 21.73 2.13
C ALA A 110 20.08 22.59 1.67
N ARG A 111 20.07 23.88 2.01
CA ARG A 111 21.16 24.82 1.69
C ARG A 111 21.76 25.42 2.95
N VAL A 112 23.02 25.83 2.87
CA VAL A 112 23.71 26.50 3.97
C VAL A 112 23.36 27.99 3.93
N ALA A 113 22.71 28.48 4.99
CA ALA A 113 22.42 29.89 5.17
C ALA A 113 23.69 30.69 5.49
N LYS A 114 23.63 32.03 5.40
CA LYS A 114 24.74 32.92 5.83
C LYS A 114 25.13 32.72 7.30
N SER A 115 24.21 32.25 8.13
CA SER A 115 24.45 31.91 9.54
C SER A 115 25.27 30.62 9.71
N GLY A 116 25.54 29.86 8.64
CA GLY A 116 26.26 28.59 8.67
C GLY A 116 25.39 27.37 8.97
N TYR A 117 24.11 27.56 9.28
CA TYR A 117 23.13 26.50 9.52
C TYR A 117 22.40 26.06 8.24
N MET A 118 21.91 24.83 8.22
CA MET A 118 21.07 24.32 7.13
C MET A 118 19.69 24.97 7.19
N GLN A 119 19.14 25.31 6.02
CA GLN A 119 17.78 25.82 5.87
C GLN A 119 17.10 25.18 4.65
N PRO A 120 15.77 25.02 4.68
CA PRO A 120 15.01 24.54 3.54
C PRO A 120 14.98 25.60 2.43
N TYR A 121 15.10 25.15 1.19
CA TYR A 121 15.00 25.99 0.00
C TYR A 121 14.08 25.33 -1.03
N PHE A 122 13.22 26.13 -1.68
CA PHE A 122 12.38 25.67 -2.79
C PHE A 122 13.14 25.86 -4.10
N ASP A 123 13.43 24.75 -4.79
CA ASP A 123 14.20 24.77 -6.03
C ASP A 123 13.32 24.90 -7.27
N GLY A 124 12.21 24.16 -7.32
CA GLY A 124 11.29 24.24 -8.45
C GLY A 124 10.05 23.36 -8.31
N ALA A 125 9.04 23.65 -9.13
CA ALA A 125 7.85 22.83 -9.29
C ALA A 125 7.90 22.11 -10.64
N LEU A 126 7.50 20.85 -10.64
CA LEU A 126 7.31 20.03 -11.83
C LEU A 126 5.82 19.85 -12.06
N SER A 127 5.40 19.95 -13.32
CA SER A 127 3.99 20.12 -13.66
C SER A 127 3.12 18.98 -13.12
N ARG A 128 3.51 17.70 -13.28
CA ARG A 128 2.68 16.55 -12.84
C ARG A 128 3.39 15.24 -12.47
N GLN A 129 4.62 14.96 -12.91
CA GLN A 129 5.31 13.73 -12.52
C GLN A 129 6.81 13.80 -12.76
N GLU A 130 7.61 13.46 -11.74
CA GLU A 130 9.07 13.33 -11.87
C GLU A 130 9.52 11.87 -11.96
N PHE A 131 8.87 10.97 -11.22
CA PHE A 131 9.38 9.62 -10.99
C PHE A 131 8.27 8.57 -11.03
N GLY A 132 8.49 7.50 -11.82
CA GLY A 132 7.68 6.29 -11.90
C GLY A 132 6.25 6.52 -12.39
N ARG A 133 5.98 6.21 -13.67
CA ARG A 133 4.61 6.21 -14.21
C ARG A 133 3.74 5.22 -13.41
N PRO A 134 2.56 5.60 -12.92
CA PRO A 134 1.69 4.66 -12.21
C PRO A 134 1.31 3.52 -13.14
N GLY A 135 1.26 2.32 -12.58
CA GLY A 135 0.82 1.15 -13.30
C GLY A 135 1.78 0.68 -14.40
N GLU A 136 1.25 -0.17 -15.26
CA GLU A 136 2.00 -0.85 -16.31
C GLU A 136 1.31 -0.73 -17.66
N SER A 137 2.08 -0.59 -18.73
CA SER A 137 1.55 -0.57 -20.10
C SER A 137 0.71 -1.82 -20.36
N ILE A 138 -0.52 -1.63 -20.85
CA ILE A 138 -1.40 -2.76 -21.20
C ILE A 138 -0.85 -3.61 -22.35
N ASN A 139 0.11 -3.06 -23.10
CA ASN A 139 0.79 -3.71 -24.22
C ASN A 139 2.08 -4.41 -23.80
N ASN A 140 2.48 -4.33 -22.52
CA ASN A 140 3.61 -5.07 -22.00
C ASN A 140 3.46 -6.57 -22.30
N VAL A 141 4.49 -7.18 -22.89
CA VAL A 141 4.48 -8.56 -23.39
C VAL A 141 4.21 -9.58 -22.28
N SER A 142 4.64 -9.30 -21.05
CA SER A 142 4.43 -10.16 -19.88
C SER A 142 3.03 -9.98 -19.26
N LEU A 143 2.50 -8.76 -19.20
CA LEU A 143 1.16 -8.48 -18.65
C LEU A 143 0.04 -8.90 -19.60
N ARG A 144 0.21 -8.63 -20.90
CA ARG A 144 -0.83 -8.74 -21.93
C ARG A 144 -1.54 -10.11 -21.96
N PRO A 145 -0.87 -11.27 -21.83
CA PRO A 145 -1.54 -12.58 -21.79
C PRO A 145 -2.53 -12.73 -20.63
N HIS A 146 -2.27 -12.07 -19.50
CA HIS A 146 -3.10 -12.13 -18.30
C HIS A 146 -4.24 -11.10 -18.34
N LEU A 147 -3.96 -9.91 -18.87
CA LEU A 147 -4.90 -8.79 -18.90
C LEU A 147 -5.89 -8.85 -20.07
N SER A 148 -5.48 -9.29 -21.27
CA SER A 148 -6.34 -9.26 -22.48
C SER A 148 -7.69 -9.96 -22.30
N PRO A 149 -7.78 -11.14 -21.65
CA PRO A 149 -9.08 -11.78 -21.40
C PRO A 149 -10.03 -10.92 -20.56
N LEU A 150 -9.51 -10.16 -19.58
CA LEU A 150 -10.30 -9.28 -18.72
C LEU A 150 -10.70 -7.99 -19.47
N LEU A 151 -9.85 -7.49 -20.36
CA LEU A 151 -10.20 -6.37 -21.23
C LEU A 151 -11.37 -6.73 -22.16
N ASN A 152 -11.39 -7.96 -22.65
CA ASN A 152 -12.42 -8.47 -23.56
C ASN A 152 -13.69 -8.98 -22.85
N SER A 153 -13.69 -9.08 -21.51
CA SER A 153 -14.88 -9.51 -20.75
C SER A 153 -15.80 -8.33 -20.41
N ALA A 154 -16.95 -8.63 -19.82
CA ALA A 154 -17.90 -7.63 -19.32
C ALA A 154 -17.42 -6.87 -18.06
N LEU A 155 -16.20 -7.15 -17.57
CA LEU A 155 -15.63 -6.45 -16.42
C LEU A 155 -15.58 -4.93 -16.68
N ASN A 156 -15.89 -4.11 -15.68
CA ASN A 156 -15.89 -2.67 -15.85
C ASN A 156 -14.47 -2.11 -16.00
N LYS A 157 -14.34 -1.03 -16.77
CA LYS A 157 -13.08 -0.28 -16.95
C LYS A 157 -13.34 1.19 -16.64
N TYR A 158 -12.53 1.75 -15.75
CA TYR A 158 -12.67 3.12 -15.26
C TYR A 158 -11.37 3.89 -15.43
N SER A 159 -11.45 5.16 -15.80
CA SER A 159 -10.33 6.08 -15.60
C SER A 159 -10.23 6.46 -14.12
N SER A 160 -9.02 6.72 -13.62
CA SER A 160 -8.80 7.26 -12.28
C SER A 160 -9.50 8.60 -12.05
N ARG A 161 -9.87 9.32 -13.11
CA ARG A 161 -10.67 10.55 -13.06
C ARG A 161 -12.12 10.33 -12.65
N GLN A 162 -12.64 9.12 -12.83
CA GLN A 162 -14.01 8.75 -12.47
C GLN A 162 -14.09 8.19 -11.03
N VAL A 163 -12.96 7.78 -10.46
CA VAL A 163 -12.90 7.10 -9.16
C VAL A 163 -12.70 8.12 -8.05
N GLN A 164 -13.72 8.33 -7.22
CA GLN A 164 -13.66 9.22 -6.07
C GLN A 164 -13.02 8.51 -4.87
N VAL A 165 -12.10 9.17 -4.17
CA VAL A 165 -11.47 8.70 -2.94
C VAL A 165 -12.29 9.12 -1.74
N LEU A 166 -12.74 8.14 -0.94
CA LEU A 166 -13.51 8.35 0.29
C LEU A 166 -12.64 8.23 1.55
N ALA A 167 -11.66 7.33 1.54
CA ALA A 167 -10.72 7.16 2.65
C ALA A 167 -9.35 6.68 2.14
N GLN A 168 -8.33 6.95 2.97
CA GLN A 168 -6.94 6.56 2.74
C GLN A 168 -6.41 5.77 3.94
N THR A 169 -5.39 4.95 3.70
CA THR A 169 -4.60 4.31 4.76
C THR A 169 -3.77 5.35 5.54
N SER A 170 -3.13 4.93 6.62
CA SER A 170 -2.15 5.75 7.36
C SER A 170 -0.96 6.19 6.49
N ARG A 171 -0.68 5.47 5.40
CA ARG A 171 0.32 5.78 4.38
C ARG A 171 -0.22 6.65 3.25
N LEU A 172 -1.40 7.26 3.42
CA LEU A 172 -2.09 8.10 2.44
C LEU A 172 -2.43 7.41 1.11
N VAL A 173 -2.49 6.08 1.10
CA VAL A 173 -2.91 5.30 -0.08
C VAL A 173 -4.45 5.19 -0.07
N PRO A 174 -5.17 5.57 -1.15
CA PRO A 174 -6.61 5.37 -1.26
C PRO A 174 -7.00 3.92 -1.02
N SER A 175 -7.90 3.67 -0.08
CA SER A 175 -8.35 2.31 0.30
C SER A 175 -9.86 2.14 0.19
N LYS A 176 -10.64 3.22 0.29
CA LYS A 176 -12.09 3.23 0.06
C LYS A 176 -12.39 4.22 -1.05
N VAL A 177 -12.95 3.74 -2.16
CA VAL A 177 -13.27 4.55 -3.33
C VAL A 177 -14.72 4.36 -3.77
N LEU A 178 -15.27 5.33 -4.49
CA LEU A 178 -16.63 5.35 -5.02
C LEU A 178 -16.59 5.59 -6.53
N VAL A 179 -17.28 4.73 -7.28
CA VAL A 179 -17.55 4.95 -8.71
C VAL A 179 -18.93 4.39 -9.03
N ASP A 180 -19.70 5.10 -9.86
CA ASP A 180 -21.08 4.74 -10.24
C ASP A 180 -22.00 4.39 -9.05
N GLY A 181 -21.84 5.09 -7.93
CA GLY A 181 -22.64 4.86 -6.72
C GLY A 181 -22.27 3.61 -5.92
N THR A 182 -21.24 2.86 -6.32
CA THR A 182 -20.77 1.65 -5.64
C THR A 182 -19.40 1.86 -4.99
N ILE A 183 -19.27 1.38 -3.75
CA ILE A 183 -18.02 1.50 -2.98
C ILE A 183 -17.13 0.28 -3.26
N TYR A 184 -15.85 0.54 -3.51
CA TYR A 184 -14.82 -0.46 -3.75
C TYR A 184 -13.57 -0.24 -2.90
N PHE A 185 -12.80 -1.30 -2.74
CA PHE A 185 -11.41 -1.21 -2.30
C PHE A 185 -10.53 -0.98 -3.52
N PHE A 186 -9.71 0.07 -3.50
CA PHE A 186 -8.72 0.31 -4.55
C PHE A 186 -7.42 -0.38 -4.19
N LYS A 187 -6.95 -1.30 -5.04
CA LYS A 187 -5.62 -1.89 -4.96
C LYS A 187 -4.74 -1.29 -6.06
N PRO A 188 -3.67 -0.55 -5.73
CA PRO A 188 -2.71 -0.09 -6.73
C PRO A 188 -2.13 -1.26 -7.53
N TRP A 189 -1.87 -1.06 -8.82
CA TRP A 189 -1.24 -2.10 -9.63
C TRP A 189 0.21 -2.32 -9.18
N ASN A 190 0.54 -3.56 -8.85
CA ASN A 190 1.90 -3.99 -8.56
C ASN A 190 2.46 -4.75 -9.76
N ALA A 191 3.40 -4.17 -10.50
CA ALA A 191 3.98 -4.82 -11.68
C ALA A 191 4.88 -6.00 -11.28
N GLY A 192 4.98 -6.99 -12.16
CA GLY A 192 5.83 -8.17 -11.96
C GLY A 192 5.06 -9.43 -11.54
N ARG A 193 5.80 -10.41 -11.05
CA ARG A 193 5.33 -11.79 -10.85
C ARG A 193 4.04 -11.87 -10.03
N ASP A 194 4.04 -11.22 -8.88
CA ASP A 194 2.94 -11.29 -7.90
C ASP A 194 1.67 -10.63 -8.45
N GLY A 195 1.79 -9.47 -9.11
CA GLY A 195 0.66 -8.82 -9.77
C GLY A 195 0.06 -9.65 -10.90
N TYR A 196 0.89 -10.33 -11.69
CA TYR A 196 0.40 -11.23 -12.74
C TYR A 196 -0.29 -12.45 -12.16
N TYR A 197 0.24 -13.02 -11.07
CA TYR A 197 -0.40 -14.12 -10.36
C TYR A 197 -1.76 -13.69 -9.80
N GLU A 198 -1.83 -12.52 -9.16
CA GLU A 198 -3.08 -11.95 -8.65
C GLU A 198 -4.14 -11.83 -9.74
N LEU A 199 -3.76 -11.25 -10.87
CA LEU A 199 -4.67 -11.02 -11.98
C LEU A 199 -5.18 -12.33 -12.57
N GLN A 200 -4.34 -13.37 -12.61
CA GLN A 200 -4.74 -14.71 -13.01
C GLN A 200 -5.75 -15.33 -12.04
N SER A 201 -5.54 -15.18 -10.73
CA SER A 201 -6.45 -15.69 -9.70
C SER A 201 -7.82 -15.03 -9.81
N TYR A 202 -7.90 -13.70 -9.91
CA TYR A 202 -9.17 -13.01 -10.11
C TYR A 202 -9.85 -13.36 -11.43
N ARG A 203 -9.09 -13.60 -12.51
CA ARG A 203 -9.66 -14.07 -13.76
C ARG A 203 -10.36 -15.41 -13.62
N LYS A 204 -9.77 -16.35 -12.87
CA LYS A 204 -10.41 -17.65 -12.60
C LYS A 204 -11.66 -17.50 -11.73
N ILE A 205 -11.59 -16.67 -10.69
CA ILE A 205 -12.74 -16.35 -9.81
C ILE A 205 -13.90 -15.74 -10.62
N LEU A 206 -13.59 -14.81 -11.53
CA LEU A 206 -14.58 -14.19 -12.41
C LEU A 206 -15.22 -15.22 -13.35
N ALA A 207 -14.42 -16.12 -13.93
CA ALA A 207 -14.93 -17.17 -14.82
C ALA A 207 -15.88 -18.16 -14.09
N ASP A 208 -15.64 -18.46 -12.81
CA ASP A 208 -16.56 -19.29 -12.01
C ASP A 208 -17.89 -18.57 -11.72
N THR A 209 -17.88 -17.24 -11.61
CA THR A 209 -19.11 -16.45 -11.39
C THR A 209 -20.08 -16.57 -12.57
N GLU A 210 -19.57 -16.86 -13.77
CA GLU A 210 -20.36 -17.11 -14.99
C GLU A 210 -20.73 -18.60 -15.16
N ALA A 211 -20.19 -19.51 -14.32
CA ALA A 211 -20.47 -20.93 -14.38
C ALA A 211 -21.84 -21.28 -13.77
N SER A 212 -22.38 -22.45 -14.14
CA SER A 212 -23.68 -22.94 -13.64
C SER A 212 -23.58 -24.41 -13.21
N PRO A 213 -23.68 -24.73 -11.90
CA PRO A 213 -23.77 -23.80 -10.77
C PRO A 213 -22.41 -23.13 -10.45
N PRO A 214 -22.40 -21.88 -9.96
CA PRO A 214 -21.17 -21.21 -9.51
C PRO A 214 -20.66 -21.85 -8.20
N LEU A 215 -19.40 -22.29 -8.17
CA LEU A 215 -18.81 -22.95 -7.00
C LEU A 215 -18.42 -21.95 -5.91
N LEU A 216 -18.14 -20.70 -6.29
CA LEU A 216 -17.71 -19.62 -5.40
C LEU A 216 -18.87 -18.78 -4.85
N ALA A 217 -20.12 -19.14 -5.11
CA ALA A 217 -21.28 -18.37 -4.62
C ALA A 217 -21.37 -18.33 -3.09
N GLY A 218 -20.97 -19.40 -2.40
CA GLY A 218 -20.93 -19.47 -0.94
C GLY A 218 -19.65 -18.93 -0.29
N ALA A 219 -18.62 -18.63 -1.10
CA ALA A 219 -17.31 -18.27 -0.59
C ALA A 219 -17.25 -16.79 -0.15
N ARG A 220 -16.73 -16.55 1.06
CA ARG A 220 -16.47 -15.21 1.60
C ARG A 220 -15.09 -14.73 1.14
N ILE A 221 -15.01 -14.28 -0.10
CA ILE A 221 -13.77 -13.87 -0.75
C ILE A 221 -13.88 -12.46 -1.32
N CYS A 222 -12.76 -11.76 -1.36
CA CYS A 222 -12.63 -10.52 -2.12
C CYS A 222 -12.69 -10.80 -3.62
N ARG A 223 -13.51 -10.05 -4.36
CA ARG A 223 -13.72 -10.21 -5.81
C ARG A 223 -13.30 -8.96 -6.58
N LEU A 224 -12.82 -9.17 -7.81
CA LEU A 224 -12.51 -8.12 -8.78
C LEU A 224 -13.79 -7.64 -9.48
N HIS A 225 -14.04 -6.33 -9.44
CA HIS A 225 -15.22 -5.69 -10.03
C HIS A 225 -14.90 -4.72 -11.17
N GLY A 226 -13.67 -4.23 -11.23
CA GLY A 226 -13.25 -3.32 -12.29
C GLY A 226 -11.74 -3.14 -12.38
N LEU A 227 -11.30 -2.68 -13.54
CA LEU A 227 -9.93 -2.26 -13.81
C LEU A 227 -9.87 -0.74 -13.84
N VAL A 228 -8.83 -0.16 -13.23
CA VAL A 228 -8.53 1.26 -13.38
C VAL A 228 -7.47 1.40 -14.46
N ILE A 229 -7.84 2.02 -15.59
CA ILE A 229 -7.01 2.17 -16.77
C ILE A 229 -7.00 3.64 -17.15
N ASP A 230 -5.81 4.22 -17.25
CA ASP A 230 -5.64 5.59 -17.69
C ASP A 230 -4.96 5.67 -19.05
N ASN A 231 -5.40 6.64 -19.85
CA ASN A 231 -4.91 6.95 -21.19
C ASN A 231 -4.28 8.35 -21.22
N ASP A 232 -3.53 8.71 -20.18
CA ASP A 232 -3.16 10.11 -19.95
C ASP A 232 -1.86 10.49 -20.65
N ASP A 233 -1.93 10.65 -21.98
CA ASP A 233 -0.78 11.10 -22.77
C ASP A 233 -0.27 12.48 -22.30
N ASP A 234 -1.12 13.36 -21.75
CA ASP A 234 -0.73 14.71 -21.32
C ASP A 234 0.21 14.70 -20.09
N VAL A 235 0.02 13.75 -19.17
CA VAL A 235 0.98 13.52 -18.06
C VAL A 235 2.23 12.80 -18.54
N LEU A 236 2.09 11.90 -19.52
CA LEU A 236 3.16 11.01 -19.98
C LEU A 236 4.11 11.65 -21.02
N GLN A 237 3.69 12.71 -21.70
CA GLN A 237 4.48 13.46 -22.71
C GLN A 237 5.77 14.07 -22.17
N HIS A 238 5.84 14.41 -20.87
CA HIS A 238 7.01 15.03 -20.25
C HIS A 238 7.94 14.00 -19.57
N TYR A 239 7.60 12.72 -19.64
CA TYR A 239 8.34 11.65 -19.00
C TYR A 239 9.40 11.10 -19.97
N PRO A 240 10.68 11.01 -19.58
CA PRO A 240 11.70 10.34 -20.38
C PRO A 240 11.31 8.87 -20.55
N LEU A 241 11.03 8.46 -21.78
CA LEU A 241 10.80 7.04 -22.09
C LEU A 241 12.16 6.34 -22.06
N ASP A 242 12.26 5.24 -21.30
CA ASP A 242 13.37 4.31 -21.50
C ASP A 242 13.16 3.57 -22.83
N SER A 243 14.23 3.10 -23.47
CA SER A 243 14.21 2.53 -24.82
C SER A 243 13.19 1.40 -25.02
N ASP A 244 12.87 0.67 -23.94
CA ASP A 244 11.92 -0.43 -23.97
C ASP A 244 10.45 0.04 -23.91
N GLU A 245 10.19 1.27 -23.46
CA GLU A 245 8.85 1.87 -23.39
C GLU A 245 8.52 2.81 -24.56
N GLU A 246 9.50 3.23 -25.36
CA GLU A 246 9.30 4.20 -26.47
C GLU A 246 8.23 3.76 -27.50
N ASN A 247 7.93 2.45 -27.57
CA ASN A 247 7.00 1.88 -28.54
C ASN A 247 5.59 1.57 -28.01
N TYR A 248 5.27 1.86 -26.73
CA TYR A 248 3.97 1.53 -26.16
C TYR A 248 3.08 2.76 -25.99
N SER A 249 1.80 2.64 -26.42
CA SER A 249 0.75 3.64 -26.16
C SER A 249 0.67 4.00 -24.67
N GLY A 250 0.33 5.26 -24.35
CA GLY A 250 0.19 5.76 -22.97
C GLY A 250 -0.92 5.14 -22.12
N THR A 251 -1.62 4.11 -22.63
CA THR A 251 -2.64 3.36 -21.89
C THR A 251 -2.02 2.41 -20.87
N ARG A 252 -2.33 2.60 -19.59
CA ARG A 252 -1.74 1.84 -18.48
C ARG A 252 -2.79 1.30 -17.53
N LEU A 253 -2.60 0.06 -17.06
CA LEU A 253 -3.33 -0.50 -15.93
C LEU A 253 -2.73 0.07 -14.64
N VAL A 254 -3.47 0.92 -13.93
CA VAL A 254 -2.98 1.62 -12.74
C VAL A 254 -3.50 1.03 -11.42
N GLY A 255 -4.54 0.19 -11.48
CA GLY A 255 -5.00 -0.56 -10.32
C GLY A 255 -6.27 -1.37 -10.55
N LEU A 256 -6.72 -2.01 -9.48
CA LEU A 256 -7.87 -2.91 -9.44
C LEU A 256 -8.93 -2.34 -8.50
N LEU A 257 -10.20 -2.49 -8.86
CA LEU A 257 -11.34 -2.24 -7.97
C LEU A 257 -11.84 -3.57 -7.44
N LEU A 258 -11.62 -3.77 -6.14
CA LEU A 258 -11.96 -4.99 -5.43
C LEU A 258 -13.16 -4.77 -4.49
N THR A 259 -13.68 -5.87 -3.96
CA THR A 259 -14.77 -5.84 -2.97
C THR A 259 -14.32 -5.04 -1.74
N TYR A 260 -15.07 -4.00 -1.39
CA TYR A 260 -14.85 -3.31 -0.13
C TYR A 260 -15.51 -4.06 1.02
N ILE A 261 -14.72 -4.51 1.99
CA ILE A 261 -15.20 -5.20 3.18
C ILE A 261 -15.03 -4.24 4.36
N GLU A 262 -16.14 -3.70 4.87
CA GLU A 262 -16.12 -2.95 6.12
C GLU A 262 -15.80 -3.91 7.26
N ASN A 263 -14.75 -3.63 8.04
CA ASN A 263 -14.14 -4.61 8.91
C ASN A 263 -13.65 -4.02 10.23
N ARG A 264 -13.47 -4.91 11.20
CA ARG A 264 -12.96 -4.60 12.55
C ARG A 264 -11.43 -4.70 12.64
N GLY A 265 -10.78 -5.21 11.60
CA GLY A 265 -9.36 -5.52 11.55
C GLY A 265 -9.10 -6.86 10.86
N THR A 266 -7.82 -7.23 10.77
CA THR A 266 -7.41 -8.56 10.32
C THR A 266 -7.63 -9.61 11.41
N LEU A 267 -7.63 -10.88 11.03
CA LEU A 267 -7.66 -11.98 11.99
C LEU A 267 -6.44 -11.96 12.90
N GLU A 268 -5.27 -11.56 12.37
CA GLU A 268 -4.04 -11.37 13.15
C GLU A 268 -4.23 -10.35 14.29
N ASP A 269 -4.85 -9.21 13.97
CA ASP A 269 -5.08 -8.12 14.93
C ASP A 269 -6.08 -8.50 16.02
N LEU A 270 -7.07 -9.35 15.71
CA LEU A 270 -8.24 -9.57 16.53
C LEU A 270 -8.13 -10.83 17.40
N ALA A 271 -7.77 -11.97 16.80
CA ALA A 271 -7.86 -13.26 17.47
C ALA A 271 -7.00 -13.42 18.73
N PRO A 272 -5.87 -12.72 18.94
CA PRO A 272 -5.12 -12.80 20.19
C PRO A 272 -5.88 -12.28 21.41
N TRP A 273 -6.85 -11.37 21.25
CA TRP A 273 -7.47 -10.65 22.36
C TRP A 273 -8.60 -11.43 23.04
N SER A 274 -8.74 -11.26 24.36
CA SER A 274 -9.82 -11.86 25.17
C SER A 274 -11.22 -11.35 24.84
N ASP A 275 -11.31 -10.23 24.11
CA ASP A 275 -12.59 -9.68 23.66
C ASP A 275 -13.25 -10.58 22.60
N CYS A 276 -12.46 -11.43 21.94
CA CYS A 276 -12.95 -12.47 21.04
C CYS A 276 -13.16 -13.77 21.81
N THR A 277 -14.32 -14.40 21.64
CA THR A 277 -14.68 -15.65 22.30
C THR A 277 -14.06 -16.86 21.59
N ASN A 278 -14.09 -18.02 22.24
CA ASN A 278 -13.70 -19.28 21.58
C ASN A 278 -14.68 -19.67 20.46
N GLU A 279 -15.95 -19.24 20.57
CA GLU A 279 -16.95 -19.43 19.52
C GLU A 279 -16.61 -18.61 18.28
N ASP A 280 -16.13 -17.37 18.44
CA ASP A 280 -15.67 -16.52 17.34
C ASP A 280 -14.49 -17.18 16.59
N ARG A 281 -13.48 -17.65 17.34
CA ARG A 281 -12.31 -18.32 16.75
C ARG A 281 -12.70 -19.60 16.00
N LEU A 282 -13.62 -20.38 16.55
CA LEU A 282 -14.15 -21.57 15.89
C LEU A 282 -14.96 -21.23 14.63
N ARG A 283 -15.75 -20.15 14.67
CA ARG A 283 -16.50 -19.65 13.50
C ARG A 283 -15.54 -19.24 12.38
N TRP A 284 -14.51 -18.47 12.69
CA TRP A 284 -13.53 -18.02 11.70
C TRP A 284 -12.80 -19.19 11.05
N SER A 285 -12.33 -20.16 11.84
CA SER A 285 -11.73 -21.40 11.32
C SER A 285 -12.65 -22.09 10.31
N LYS A 286 -13.93 -22.33 10.65
CA LYS A 286 -14.90 -22.97 9.75
C LYS A 286 -15.12 -22.18 8.45
N GLN A 287 -15.18 -20.86 8.53
CA GLN A 287 -15.42 -20.00 7.36
C GLN A 287 -14.21 -19.91 6.43
N ILE A 288 -13.01 -19.91 7.00
CA ILE A 288 -11.75 -19.98 6.25
C ILE A 288 -11.69 -21.32 5.52
N HIS A 289 -11.91 -22.43 6.21
CA HIS A 289 -11.98 -23.77 5.59
C HIS A 289 -12.97 -23.80 4.44
N HIS A 290 -14.21 -23.39 4.68
CA HIS A 290 -15.25 -23.40 3.66
C HIS A 290 -14.87 -22.57 2.43
N SER A 291 -14.33 -21.36 2.63
CA SER A 291 -13.97 -20.47 1.51
C SER A 291 -12.77 -21.02 0.73
N VAL A 292 -11.79 -21.63 1.40
CA VAL A 292 -10.64 -22.28 0.76
C VAL A 292 -11.09 -23.53 -0.02
N GLU A 293 -11.99 -24.34 0.54
CA GLU A 293 -12.57 -25.50 -0.17
C GLU A 293 -13.31 -25.08 -1.44
N CYS A 294 -14.10 -24.00 -1.38
CA CYS A 294 -14.75 -23.43 -2.56
C CYS A 294 -13.72 -22.96 -3.61
N LEU A 295 -12.67 -22.25 -3.20
CA LEU A 295 -11.59 -21.82 -4.10
C LEU A 295 -10.93 -23.02 -4.79
N HIS A 296 -10.56 -24.04 -4.02
CA HIS A 296 -9.93 -25.25 -4.55
C HIS A 296 -10.86 -26.01 -5.49
N GLY A 297 -12.15 -26.08 -5.18
CA GLY A 297 -13.18 -26.64 -6.05
C GLY A 297 -13.27 -25.93 -7.40
N ALA A 298 -13.07 -24.62 -7.43
CA ALA A 298 -13.02 -23.80 -8.64
C ALA A 298 -11.63 -23.78 -9.33
N GLY A 299 -10.65 -24.56 -8.85
CA GLY A 299 -9.30 -24.60 -9.41
C GLY A 299 -8.46 -23.34 -9.14
N VAL A 300 -8.80 -22.62 -8.07
CA VAL A 300 -8.11 -21.41 -7.60
C VAL A 300 -7.38 -21.73 -6.31
N ALA A 301 -6.08 -21.44 -6.25
CA ALA A 301 -5.34 -21.41 -4.99
C ALA A 301 -5.48 -20.02 -4.37
N TRP A 302 -5.57 -19.92 -3.05
CA TRP A 302 -5.52 -18.65 -2.33
C TRP A 302 -4.13 -18.05 -2.40
N GLY A 303 -3.10 -18.88 -2.17
CA GLY A 303 -1.71 -18.63 -2.54
C GLY A 303 -0.85 -17.93 -1.49
N ASP A 304 -1.46 -17.28 -0.49
CA ASP A 304 -0.76 -16.65 0.64
C ASP A 304 -1.61 -16.76 1.92
N ALA A 305 -1.84 -18.00 2.36
CA ALA A 305 -2.70 -18.31 3.50
C ALA A 305 -2.05 -17.89 4.83
N LYS A 306 -2.54 -16.79 5.42
CA LYS A 306 -2.11 -16.25 6.72
C LYS A 306 -3.21 -15.40 7.39
N PRO A 307 -3.18 -15.20 8.72
CA PRO A 307 -4.17 -14.40 9.44
C PRO A 307 -4.29 -12.94 8.96
N ASP A 308 -3.20 -12.31 8.51
CA ASP A 308 -3.21 -10.96 7.95
C ASP A 308 -4.10 -10.85 6.71
N ASN A 309 -4.18 -11.91 5.92
CA ASN A 309 -4.97 -11.97 4.69
C ASN A 309 -6.42 -12.43 4.96
N VAL A 310 -6.85 -12.42 6.22
CA VAL A 310 -8.24 -12.66 6.61
C VAL A 310 -8.79 -11.42 7.29
N LEU A 311 -9.82 -10.80 6.73
CA LEU A 311 -10.55 -9.72 7.38
C LEU A 311 -11.73 -10.28 8.17
N VAL A 312 -12.03 -9.66 9.31
CA VAL A 312 -13.28 -9.92 10.05
C VAL A 312 -14.21 -8.75 9.85
N ASP A 313 -15.34 -8.99 9.19
CA ASP A 313 -16.33 -7.94 8.88
C ASP A 313 -17.06 -7.42 10.13
N MET A 314 -17.97 -6.47 9.93
CA MET A 314 -18.74 -5.86 11.01
C MET A 314 -19.72 -6.85 11.66
N GLU A 315 -20.05 -7.96 11.01
CA GLU A 315 -20.91 -9.05 11.46
C GLU A 315 -20.12 -10.19 12.16
N GLY A 316 -18.78 -10.08 12.18
CA GLY A 316 -17.88 -11.06 12.78
C GLY A 316 -17.59 -12.26 11.88
N ASP A 317 -17.86 -12.16 10.58
CA ASP A 317 -17.54 -13.18 9.59
C ASP A 317 -16.14 -12.97 9.00
N ALA A 318 -15.44 -14.08 8.75
CA ALA A 318 -14.13 -14.09 8.14
C ALA A 318 -14.23 -14.03 6.60
N TRP A 319 -13.42 -13.18 5.99
CA TRP A 319 -13.30 -13.00 4.55
C TRP A 319 -11.84 -13.18 4.11
N LEU A 320 -11.62 -13.99 3.08
CA LEU A 320 -10.30 -14.12 2.46
C LEU A 320 -10.04 -12.95 1.53
N ILE A 321 -8.89 -12.31 1.71
CA ILE A 321 -8.37 -11.25 0.84
C ILE A 321 -7.01 -11.64 0.28
N ASP A 322 -6.49 -10.80 -0.62
CA ASP A 322 -5.16 -10.89 -1.22
C ASP A 322 -4.83 -12.22 -1.93
N PHE A 323 -4.95 -12.20 -3.26
CA PHE A 323 -4.67 -13.36 -4.12
C PHE A 323 -3.36 -13.19 -4.90
N GLY A 324 -2.52 -12.23 -4.50
CA GLY A 324 -1.31 -11.90 -5.24
C GLY A 324 -0.20 -12.92 -5.16
N GLY A 325 -0.31 -13.87 -4.23
CA GLY A 325 0.79 -14.76 -3.92
C GLY A 325 1.93 -14.00 -3.27
N SER A 326 2.52 -14.58 -2.24
CA SER A 326 3.81 -14.17 -1.71
C SER A 326 4.31 -15.28 -0.81
N TYR A 327 5.60 -15.28 -0.51
CA TYR A 327 6.12 -16.15 0.53
C TYR A 327 6.19 -15.39 1.85
N THR A 328 5.37 -15.80 2.81
CA THR A 328 5.47 -15.33 4.19
C THR A 328 6.08 -16.45 5.05
N PRO A 329 7.34 -16.31 5.52
CA PRO A 329 7.97 -17.30 6.37
C PRO A 329 7.12 -17.65 7.60
N GLY A 330 6.95 -18.95 7.85
CA GLY A 330 6.23 -19.46 9.03
C GLY A 330 4.77 -19.84 8.78
N TRP A 331 4.16 -19.40 7.68
CA TRP A 331 2.77 -19.75 7.34
C TRP A 331 2.64 -20.83 6.27
N VAL A 332 3.47 -20.81 5.24
CA VAL A 332 3.54 -21.88 4.22
C VAL A 332 5.01 -22.21 3.99
N ASP A 333 5.34 -23.46 3.68
CA ASP A 333 6.70 -23.85 3.29
C ASP A 333 7.01 -23.32 1.88
N GLU A 334 8.25 -22.89 1.65
CA GLU A 334 8.64 -22.19 0.41
C GLU A 334 8.38 -23.02 -0.85
N ASP A 335 8.58 -24.33 -0.78
CA ASP A 335 8.32 -25.28 -1.88
C ASP A 335 6.82 -25.46 -2.19
N LYS A 336 5.94 -24.97 -1.31
CA LYS A 336 4.48 -25.09 -1.41
C LYS A 336 3.78 -23.75 -1.65
N GLN A 337 4.52 -22.65 -1.77
CA GLN A 337 3.94 -21.32 -2.02
C GLN A 337 3.01 -21.35 -3.23
N GLU A 338 1.92 -20.57 -3.20
CA GLU A 338 1.04 -20.40 -4.36
C GLU A 338 0.38 -21.71 -4.86
N THR A 339 0.25 -22.73 -3.98
CA THR A 339 -0.37 -24.02 -4.30
C THR A 339 -1.54 -24.37 -3.40
N VAL A 340 -2.40 -25.26 -3.90
CA VAL A 340 -3.49 -25.89 -3.13
C VAL A 340 -2.97 -26.63 -1.88
N GLU A 341 -1.78 -27.25 -1.97
CA GLU A 341 -1.15 -27.90 -0.82
C GLU A 341 -0.67 -26.87 0.22
N GLY A 342 -0.07 -25.77 -0.24
CA GLY A 342 0.34 -24.65 0.58
C GLY A 342 -0.83 -24.01 1.31
N ASP A 343 -1.97 -23.82 0.65
CA ASP A 343 -3.18 -23.31 1.28
C ASP A 343 -3.66 -24.22 2.42
N ARG A 344 -3.69 -25.54 2.20
CA ARG A 344 -4.08 -26.50 3.26
C ARG A 344 -3.13 -26.43 4.45
N GLN A 345 -1.83 -26.31 4.21
CA GLN A 345 -0.84 -26.13 5.26
C GLN A 345 -1.06 -24.82 6.01
N GLY A 346 -1.26 -23.70 5.30
CA GLY A 346 -1.50 -22.40 5.91
C GLY A 346 -2.77 -22.40 6.75
N VAL A 347 -3.88 -22.97 6.25
CA VAL A 347 -5.13 -23.12 7.01
C VAL A 347 -4.92 -23.96 8.28
N GLN A 348 -4.18 -25.07 8.20
CA GLN A 348 -3.86 -25.87 9.39
C GLN A 348 -3.04 -25.07 10.42
N ARG A 349 -2.07 -24.27 9.98
CA ARG A 349 -1.29 -23.40 10.87
C ARG A 349 -2.14 -22.28 11.48
N ILE A 350 -3.10 -21.74 10.74
CA ILE A 350 -4.10 -20.78 11.25
C ILE A 350 -4.95 -21.46 12.34
N ASP A 351 -5.41 -22.69 12.15
CA ASP A 351 -6.17 -23.43 13.16
C ASP A 351 -5.39 -23.67 14.45
N ASP A 352 -4.12 -24.08 14.33
CA ASP A 352 -3.23 -24.27 15.48
C ASP A 352 -3.02 -22.94 16.23
N TRP A 353 -2.84 -21.85 15.48
CA TRP A 353 -2.69 -20.50 16.01
C TRP A 353 -3.97 -20.00 16.70
N LEU A 354 -5.15 -20.21 16.12
CA LEU A 354 -6.44 -19.90 16.74
C LEU A 354 -6.66 -20.73 18.01
N THR A 355 -6.31 -22.02 17.98
CA THR A 355 -6.40 -22.91 19.14
C THR A 355 -5.51 -22.44 20.29
N ARG A 356 -4.30 -21.94 19.99
CA ARG A 356 -3.40 -21.34 20.98
C ARG A 356 -4.05 -20.14 21.66
N TRP A 357 -4.66 -19.24 20.90
CA TRP A 357 -5.32 -18.05 21.47
C TRP A 357 -6.63 -18.37 22.19
N SER A 358 -7.34 -19.42 21.79
CA SER A 358 -8.49 -19.94 22.56
C SER A 358 -8.10 -20.42 23.97
N ARG A 359 -6.87 -20.91 24.13
CA ARG A 359 -6.35 -21.39 25.43
C ARG A 359 -5.73 -20.30 26.28
N ARG A 360 -5.13 -19.28 25.65
CA ARG A 360 -4.36 -18.22 26.31
C ARG A 360 -4.59 -16.85 25.67
N PRO A 361 -5.80 -16.30 25.73
CA PRO A 361 -6.07 -14.99 25.15
C PRO A 361 -5.35 -13.88 25.94
N VAL A 362 -5.04 -12.78 25.26
CA VAL A 362 -4.43 -11.58 25.85
C VAL A 362 -5.53 -10.67 26.37
N THR A 363 -5.50 -10.34 27.65
CA THR A 363 -6.42 -9.37 28.25
C THR A 363 -5.84 -7.96 28.17
N ARG A 364 -6.62 -7.00 27.68
CA ARG A 364 -6.24 -5.59 27.73
C ARG A 364 -6.25 -5.13 29.19
N ILE A 365 -5.09 -4.81 29.74
CA ILE A 365 -5.00 -4.13 31.04
C ILE A 365 -5.45 -2.68 30.82
N LYS A 366 -6.69 -2.36 31.21
CA LYS A 366 -7.09 -0.95 31.36
C LYS A 366 -6.21 -0.34 32.45
N ARG A 367 -5.41 0.68 32.12
CA ARG A 367 -4.83 1.56 33.15
C ARG A 367 -5.99 2.33 33.78
N SER A 368 -6.46 1.88 34.95
CA SER A 368 -7.28 2.69 35.84
C SER A 368 -6.39 3.77 36.45
N GLY A 369 -6.58 5.02 36.04
CA GLY A 369 -5.79 6.13 36.57
C GLY A 369 -6.10 7.45 35.89
N GLU A 370 -7.35 7.90 35.99
CA GLU A 370 -7.77 9.31 35.98
C GLU A 370 -9.25 9.36 36.41
N GLU A 371 -9.51 8.88 37.63
CA GLU A 371 -10.75 9.23 38.35
C GLU A 371 -10.46 10.44 39.24
N GLY A 372 -11.16 11.53 38.95
CA GLY A 372 -11.74 12.43 39.94
C GLY A 372 -10.81 13.02 41.00
N GLY A 373 -10.14 14.11 40.65
CA GLY A 373 -9.75 15.11 41.65
C GLY A 373 -10.98 15.88 42.12
N GLU A 374 -11.77 15.29 43.03
CA GLU A 374 -12.65 16.02 43.93
C GLU A 374 -12.07 16.01 45.36
N GLY A 375 -11.98 17.20 45.96
CA GLY A 375 -11.63 17.44 47.36
C GLY A 375 -10.37 18.32 47.49
N GLY A 376 -10.40 19.50 48.09
CA GLY A 376 -11.45 20.25 48.76
C GLY A 376 -10.86 21.52 49.37
N VAL A 377 -11.76 22.49 49.59
CA VAL A 377 -11.59 23.83 50.22
C VAL A 377 -10.93 24.90 49.35
#